data_AF-A0A147ERE2-F1
#
_entry.id   AF-A0A147ERE2-F1
#
_cell.length_a   1.000
_cell.length_b   1.000
_cell.length_c   1.000
_cell.angle_alpha   90.00
_cell.angle_beta   90.00
_cell.angle_gamma   90.00
#
_symmetry.space_group_name_H-M   'P 1'
#
loop_
_entity.id
_entity.type
_entity.pdbx_description
1 polymer ?
#
loop_
_entity_poly.entity_id
_entity_poly.type
_entity_poly.pdbx_seq_one_letter_code
_entity_poly.pdbx_strand_id
1 'polypeptide(L)'
;DWPTENGWVNYNSLQQLSYFAITFVAAPLAILSGVRLSGVWPKDAEKLNRLYPLEWARRIHFPVMLFFVAFIVVHVALVLSTGALRNLNHMYAARGAADPDAFASDPTGLLVFAASLLVMAVGWVAARPAVLVPIARLFGDVKQR
;
A
#
# COMPACT_ATOMS: atom_id res chain seq x y z
N ASP A 1 -1.92 -26.47 13.21
CA ASP A 1 -0.71 -25.71 12.91
C ASP A 1 -0.55 -25.51 11.42
N TRP A 2 -0.38 -24.25 10.99
CA TRP A 2 -0.07 -23.92 9.61
C TRP A 2 1.43 -24.13 9.37
N PRO A 3 1.85 -24.73 8.23
CA PRO A 3 3.27 -24.86 7.91
C PRO A 3 3.89 -23.47 7.77
N THR A 4 5.05 -23.27 8.42
CA THR A 4 5.78 -22.00 8.33
C THR A 4 6.73 -22.03 7.14
N GLU A 5 6.45 -21.21 6.12
CA GLU A 5 7.31 -21.06 4.95
C GLU A 5 8.52 -20.17 5.23
N ASN A 6 9.64 -20.40 4.54
CA ASN A 6 10.82 -19.53 4.62
C ASN A 6 10.96 -18.69 3.35
N GLY A 7 10.39 -17.49 3.37
CA GLY A 7 10.35 -16.57 2.22
C GLY A 7 11.71 -16.09 1.70
N TRP A 8 12.81 -16.33 2.42
CA TRP A 8 14.17 -16.09 1.90
C TRP A 8 14.67 -17.21 1.01
N VAL A 9 14.12 -18.42 1.17
CA VAL A 9 14.52 -19.60 0.41
C VAL A 9 13.55 -19.81 -0.75
N ASN A 10 12.24 -19.82 -0.48
CA ASN A 10 11.22 -20.03 -1.49
C ASN A 10 9.90 -19.31 -1.13
N TYR A 11 9.19 -18.87 -2.15
CA TYR A 11 7.80 -18.43 -2.04
C TYR A 11 6.86 -19.57 -2.42
N ASN A 12 5.79 -19.76 -1.64
CA ASN A 12 4.78 -20.74 -1.99
C ASN A 12 3.99 -20.34 -3.26
N SER A 13 3.31 -21.29 -3.90
CA SER A 13 2.62 -21.05 -5.17
C SER A 13 1.55 -19.95 -5.08
N LEU A 14 0.84 -19.84 -3.94
CA LEU A 14 -0.17 -18.80 -3.75
C LEU A 14 0.46 -17.40 -3.68
N GLN A 15 1.61 -17.28 -2.99
CA GLN A 15 2.39 -16.05 -2.94
C GLN A 15 2.93 -15.67 -4.33
N GLN A 16 3.47 -16.63 -5.08
CA GLN A 16 3.96 -16.38 -6.44
C GLN A 16 2.85 -15.88 -7.38
N LEU A 17 1.70 -16.56 -7.38
CA LEU A 17 0.54 -16.12 -8.17
C LEU A 17 0.03 -14.75 -7.72
N SER A 18 0.01 -14.48 -6.42
CA SER A 18 -0.37 -13.19 -5.86
C SER A 18 0.59 -12.09 -6.32
N TYR A 19 1.90 -12.32 -6.27
CA TYR A 19 2.90 -11.36 -6.75
C TYR A 19 2.74 -11.10 -8.24
N PHE A 20 2.47 -12.13 -9.04
CA PHE A 20 2.20 -11.95 -10.46
C PHE A 20 0.96 -11.09 -10.69
N ALA A 21 -0.16 -11.45 -10.08
CA ALA A 21 -1.43 -10.74 -10.23
C ALA A 21 -1.33 -9.28 -9.77
N ILE A 22 -0.70 -9.03 -8.62
CA ILE A 22 -0.55 -7.67 -8.09
C ILE A 22 0.38 -6.84 -8.97
N THR A 23 1.56 -7.36 -9.32
CA THR A 23 2.62 -6.60 -10.00
C THR A 23 2.33 -6.39 -11.48
N PHE A 24 1.86 -7.41 -12.18
CA PHE A 24 1.71 -7.38 -13.65
C PHE A 24 0.27 -7.13 -14.13
N VAL A 25 -0.73 -7.21 -13.24
CA VAL A 25 -2.13 -7.01 -13.62
C VAL A 25 -2.76 -5.86 -12.85
N ALA A 26 -2.91 -5.98 -11.54
CA ALA A 26 -3.66 -5.02 -10.75
C ALA A 26 -2.98 -3.63 -10.69
N ALA A 27 -1.67 -3.58 -10.42
CA ALA A 27 -0.95 -2.31 -10.35
C ALA A 27 -0.90 -1.56 -11.70
N PRO A 28 -0.59 -2.20 -12.84
CA PRO A 28 -0.69 -1.53 -14.15
C PRO A 28 -2.09 -1.02 -14.46
N LEU A 29 -3.14 -1.80 -14.18
CA LEU A 29 -4.52 -1.36 -14.37
C LEU A 29 -4.86 -0.14 -13.50
N ALA A 30 -4.43 -0.14 -12.23
CA ALA A 30 -4.61 0.98 -11.32
C ALA A 30 -3.87 2.24 -11.79
N ILE A 31 -2.63 2.10 -12.28
CA ILE A 31 -1.84 3.22 -12.81
C ILE A 31 -2.52 3.81 -14.05
N LEU A 32 -2.84 2.98 -15.05
CA LEU A 32 -3.46 3.43 -16.30
C LEU A 32 -4.79 4.14 -16.06
N SER A 33 -5.63 3.56 -15.21
CA SER A 33 -6.93 4.15 -14.86
C SER A 33 -6.81 5.36 -13.93
N GLY A 34 -5.85 5.34 -13.01
CA GLY A 34 -5.61 6.43 -12.06
C GLY A 34 -5.05 7.68 -12.72
N VAL A 35 -4.11 7.53 -13.67
CA VAL A 35 -3.55 8.67 -14.42
C VAL A 35 -4.64 9.44 -15.14
N ARG A 36 -5.65 8.76 -15.70
CA ARG A 36 -6.80 9.43 -16.34
C ARG A 36 -7.71 10.18 -15.36
N LEU A 37 -7.83 9.70 -14.13
CA LEU A 37 -8.63 10.33 -13.08
C LEU A 37 -7.85 11.45 -12.34
N SER A 38 -6.54 11.53 -12.55
CA SER A 38 -5.67 12.49 -11.88
C SER A 38 -5.75 13.90 -12.50
N GLY A 39 -5.25 14.89 -11.75
CA GLY A 39 -5.12 16.26 -12.24
C GLY A 39 -4.03 16.48 -13.30
N VAL A 40 -3.16 15.49 -13.57
CA VAL A 40 -2.10 15.60 -14.57
C VAL A 40 -2.55 15.27 -15.99
N TRP A 41 -3.76 14.71 -16.16
CA TRP A 41 -4.26 14.38 -17.48
C TRP A 41 -4.57 15.63 -18.33
N PRO A 42 -4.11 15.71 -19.59
CA PRO A 42 -4.33 16.90 -20.43
C PRO A 42 -5.82 17.10 -20.73
N LYS A 43 -6.33 18.28 -20.37
CA LYS A 43 -7.74 18.66 -20.59
C LYS A 43 -8.03 18.93 -22.07
N ASP A 44 -7.07 19.53 -22.77
CA ASP A 44 -7.20 20.00 -24.16
C ASP A 44 -6.74 18.96 -25.20
N ALA A 45 -6.91 17.67 -24.93
CA ALA A 45 -6.50 16.56 -25.81
C ALA A 45 -7.72 15.79 -26.34
N GLU A 46 -8.49 16.40 -27.24
CA GLU A 46 -9.79 15.88 -27.71
C GLU A 46 -9.72 14.45 -28.28
N LYS A 47 -8.73 14.15 -29.14
CA LYS A 47 -8.52 12.80 -29.70
C LYS A 47 -8.26 11.75 -28.62
N LEU A 48 -7.42 12.09 -27.65
CA LEU A 48 -7.02 11.19 -26.57
C LEU A 48 -8.18 10.99 -25.58
N ASN A 49 -8.92 12.06 -25.27
CA ASN A 49 -10.09 12.02 -24.39
C ASN A 49 -11.25 11.21 -24.99
N ARG A 50 -11.38 11.20 -26.31
CA ARG A 50 -12.35 10.37 -27.04
C ARG A 50 -11.95 8.90 -27.05
N LEU A 51 -10.66 8.60 -27.24
CA LEU A 51 -10.15 7.23 -27.24
C LEU A 51 -10.18 6.60 -25.84
N TYR A 52 -9.92 7.41 -24.80
CA TYR A 52 -9.99 6.97 -23.41
C TYR A 52 -10.94 7.84 -22.57
N PRO A 53 -12.25 7.51 -22.58
CA PRO A 53 -13.24 8.28 -21.82
C PRO A 53 -13.09 8.08 -20.31
N LEU A 54 -13.42 9.11 -19.55
CA LEU A 54 -13.35 9.12 -18.08
C LEU A 54 -14.18 7.99 -17.44
N GLU A 55 -15.34 7.67 -18.03
CA GLU A 55 -16.21 6.61 -17.53
C GLU A 55 -15.54 5.23 -17.56
N TRP A 56 -14.77 4.93 -18.61
CA TRP A 56 -14.03 3.69 -18.72
C TRP A 56 -12.94 3.59 -17.66
N ALA A 57 -12.19 4.68 -17.45
CA ALA A 57 -11.21 4.75 -16.39
C ALA A 57 -11.84 4.49 -15.02
N ARG A 58 -12.99 5.10 -14.71
CA ARG A 58 -13.68 4.88 -13.44
C ARG A 58 -14.21 3.44 -13.28
N ARG A 59 -14.79 2.87 -14.34
CA ARG A 59 -15.29 1.48 -14.34
C ARG A 59 -14.18 0.45 -14.12
N ILE A 60 -12.94 0.76 -14.51
CA ILE A 60 -11.77 -0.09 -14.25
C ILE A 60 -11.17 0.20 -12.87
N HIS A 61 -10.97 1.47 -12.53
CA HIS A 61 -10.27 1.87 -11.32
C HIS A 61 -11.00 1.42 -10.05
N PHE A 62 -12.33 1.55 -10.03
CA PHE A 62 -13.12 1.25 -8.84
C PHE A 62 -13.08 -0.24 -8.43
N PRO A 63 -13.31 -1.22 -9.33
CA PRO A 63 -13.11 -2.64 -9.01
C PRO A 63 -11.67 -2.98 -8.64
N VAL A 64 -10.68 -2.39 -9.31
CA VAL A 64 -9.25 -2.63 -8.99
C VAL A 64 -8.91 -2.12 -7.59
N MET A 65 -9.45 -0.96 -7.20
CA MET A 65 -9.33 -0.44 -5.83
C MET A 65 -9.95 -1.41 -4.81
N LEU A 66 -11.16 -1.92 -5.06
CA LEU A 66 -11.79 -2.90 -4.17
C LEU A 66 -10.98 -4.19 -4.07
N PHE A 67 -10.42 -4.67 -5.19
CA PHE A 67 -9.51 -5.81 -5.19
C PHE A 67 -8.28 -5.57 -4.32
N PHE A 68 -7.64 -4.39 -4.42
CA PHE A 68 -6.52 -4.03 -3.55
C PHE A 68 -6.90 -4.00 -2.07
N VAL A 69 -8.06 -3.43 -1.73
CA VAL A 69 -8.54 -3.40 -0.33
C VAL A 69 -8.74 -4.82 0.20
N ALA A 70 -9.41 -5.69 -0.56
CA ALA A 70 -9.61 -7.08 -0.18
C ALA A 70 -8.27 -7.84 -0.06
N PHE A 71 -7.36 -7.62 -1.01
CA PHE A 71 -6.02 -8.20 -0.97
C PHE A 71 -5.25 -7.78 0.29
N ILE A 72 -5.27 -6.49 0.64
CA ILE A 72 -4.59 -5.97 1.84
C ILE A 72 -5.16 -6.64 3.10
N VAL A 73 -6.49 -6.75 3.21
CA VAL A 73 -7.13 -7.40 4.37
C VAL A 73 -6.67 -8.85 4.50
N VAL A 74 -6.76 -9.63 3.43
CA VAL A 74 -6.36 -11.04 3.43
C VAL A 74 -4.85 -11.18 3.70
N HIS A 75 -4.03 -10.35 3.05
CA HIS A 75 -2.58 -10.38 3.19
C HIS A 75 -2.15 -10.08 4.63
N VAL A 76 -2.66 -9.01 5.23
CA VAL A 76 -2.33 -8.64 6.62
C VAL A 76 -2.84 -9.71 7.59
N ALA A 77 -4.04 -10.25 7.38
CA ALA A 77 -4.55 -11.34 8.20
C ALA A 77 -3.61 -12.55 8.17
N LEU A 78 -3.14 -12.96 7.00
CA LEU A 78 -2.19 -14.06 6.85
C LEU A 78 -0.85 -13.75 7.51
N VAL A 79 -0.31 -12.53 7.37
CA VAL A 79 0.94 -12.12 8.02
C VAL A 79 0.83 -12.27 9.54
N LEU A 80 -0.30 -11.86 10.13
CA LEU A 80 -0.52 -11.94 11.57
C LEU A 80 -0.83 -13.36 12.06
N SER A 81 -1.54 -14.16 11.27
CA SER A 81 -1.96 -15.51 11.66
C SER A 81 -0.93 -16.61 11.41
N THR A 82 0.12 -16.34 10.62
CA THR A 82 1.16 -17.34 10.25
C THR A 82 2.51 -17.09 10.92
N GLY A 83 2.51 -16.40 12.06
CA GLY A 83 3.73 -16.07 12.83
C GLY A 83 4.10 -14.60 12.72
N ALA A 84 3.29 -13.72 13.32
CA ALA A 84 3.40 -12.26 13.22
C ALA A 84 4.82 -11.73 13.48
N LEU A 85 5.46 -12.10 14.60
CA LEU A 85 6.80 -11.61 14.94
C LEU A 85 7.85 -12.03 13.92
N ARG A 86 7.85 -13.30 13.50
CA ARG A 86 8.74 -13.80 12.45
C ARG A 86 8.51 -13.06 11.12
N ASN A 87 7.27 -12.98 10.66
CA ASN A 87 6.92 -12.32 9.39
C ASN A 87 7.28 -10.83 9.39
N LEU A 88 7.00 -10.11 10.48
CA LEU A 88 7.34 -8.69 10.61
C LEU A 88 8.86 -8.49 10.71
N ASN A 89 9.59 -9.36 11.40
CA ASN A 89 11.07 -9.33 11.42
C ASN A 89 11.66 -9.55 10.03
N HIS A 90 11.09 -10.48 9.24
CA HIS A 90 11.51 -10.68 7.85
C HIS A 90 11.27 -9.43 6.98
N MET A 91 10.11 -8.77 7.12
CA MET A 91 9.71 -7.65 6.26
C MET A 91 10.32 -6.30 6.67
N TYR A 92 10.34 -5.99 7.97
CA TYR A 92 10.69 -4.66 8.49
C TYR A 92 12.10 -4.57 9.10
N ALA A 93 12.67 -5.70 9.56
CA ALA A 93 13.97 -5.72 10.22
C ALA A 93 15.05 -6.48 9.42
N ALA A 94 14.70 -7.07 8.27
CA ALA A 94 15.56 -7.94 7.46
C ALA A 94 16.20 -9.08 8.30
N ARG A 95 15.43 -9.67 9.22
CA ARG A 95 15.85 -10.80 10.06
C ARG A 95 15.03 -12.03 9.77
N GLY A 96 15.68 -13.19 9.69
CA GLY A 96 15.03 -14.43 9.26
C GLY A 96 15.27 -15.65 10.13
N ALA A 97 15.36 -15.47 11.45
CA ALA A 97 15.48 -16.59 12.37
C ALA A 97 14.30 -17.57 12.20
N ALA A 98 14.61 -18.83 11.94
CA ALA A 98 13.62 -19.90 11.81
C ALA A 98 13.28 -20.54 13.17
N ASP A 99 14.15 -20.36 14.16
CA ASP A 99 14.00 -20.86 15.52
C ASP A 99 12.89 -20.08 16.27
N PRO A 100 11.83 -20.77 16.75
CA PRO A 100 10.74 -20.17 17.53
C PRO A 100 11.19 -19.30 18.69
N ASP A 101 12.18 -19.75 19.45
CA ASP A 101 12.62 -19.04 20.65
C ASP A 101 13.37 -17.75 20.29
N ALA A 102 14.11 -17.78 19.19
CA ALA A 102 14.84 -16.64 18.67
C ALA A 102 13.92 -15.53 18.14
N PHE A 103 12.87 -15.86 17.38
CA PHE A 103 11.96 -14.82 16.86
C PHE A 103 10.86 -14.42 17.86
N ALA A 104 10.51 -15.27 18.82
CA ALA A 104 9.55 -14.92 19.87
C ALA A 104 10.10 -13.85 20.83
N SER A 105 11.41 -13.81 21.00
CA SER A 105 12.12 -12.83 21.85
C SER A 105 12.61 -11.58 21.09
N ASP A 106 12.44 -11.50 19.77
CA ASP A 106 12.81 -10.33 18.96
C ASP A 106 11.58 -9.51 18.51
N PRO A 107 11.25 -8.40 19.19
CA PRO A 107 10.13 -7.53 18.81
C PRO A 107 10.47 -6.49 17.75
N THR A 108 11.70 -6.48 17.20
CA THR A 108 12.19 -5.32 16.44
C THR A 108 11.35 -5.01 15.21
N GLY A 109 11.02 -5.99 14.38
CA GLY A 109 10.19 -5.81 13.19
C GLY A 109 8.79 -5.29 13.53
N LEU A 110 8.22 -5.75 14.65
CA LEU A 110 6.95 -5.25 15.17
C LEU A 110 7.05 -3.78 15.60
N LEU A 111 8.13 -3.39 16.30
CA LEU A 111 8.35 -2.01 16.71
C LEU A 111 8.54 -1.08 15.51
N VAL A 112 9.30 -1.50 14.50
CA VAL A 112 9.48 -0.71 13.26
C VAL A 112 8.16 -0.59 12.51
N PHE A 113 7.37 -1.67 12.43
CA PHE A 113 6.02 -1.62 11.87
C PHE A 113 5.09 -0.66 12.63
N ALA A 114 5.07 -0.73 13.96
CA ALA A 114 4.26 0.18 14.77
C ALA A 114 4.70 1.65 14.60
N ALA A 115 6.01 1.89 14.53
CA ALA A 115 6.56 3.21 14.27
C ALA A 115 6.18 3.74 12.88
N SER A 116 6.21 2.90 11.84
CA SER A 116 5.79 3.31 10.49
C SER A 116 4.31 3.68 10.43
N LEU A 117 3.43 2.91 11.10
CA LEU A 117 2.02 3.24 11.24
C LEU A 117 1.80 4.57 11.97
N LEU A 118 2.56 4.81 13.05
CA LEU A 118 2.51 6.07 13.78
C LEU A 118 2.94 7.24 12.89
N VAL A 119 4.03 7.09 12.13
CA VAL A 119 4.48 8.11 11.16
C VAL A 119 3.42 8.39 10.11
N MET A 120 2.78 7.35 9.56
CA MET A 120 1.68 7.51 8.61
C MET A 120 0.48 8.24 9.22
N ALA A 121 0.09 7.88 10.45
CA ALA A 121 -1.01 8.53 11.16
C ALA A 121 -0.73 10.00 11.46
N VAL A 122 0.50 10.32 11.91
CA VAL A 122 0.96 11.70 12.12
C VAL A 122 0.96 12.46 10.80
N GLY A 123 1.49 11.88 9.73
CA GLY A 123 1.49 12.47 8.39
C GLY A 123 0.07 12.76 7.88
N TRP A 124 -0.86 11.83 8.10
CA TRP A 124 -2.27 12.00 7.76
C TRP A 124 -2.92 13.16 8.53
N VAL A 125 -2.65 13.28 9.84
CA VAL A 125 -3.14 14.39 10.66
C VAL A 125 -2.51 15.72 10.20
N ALA A 126 -1.21 15.72 9.93
CA ALA A 126 -0.48 16.89 9.48
C ALA A 126 -0.94 17.38 8.10
N ALA A 127 -1.36 16.48 7.21
CA ALA A 127 -1.86 16.81 5.87
C ALA A 127 -3.27 17.43 5.87
N ARG A 128 -3.96 17.48 7.02
CA ARG A 128 -5.30 18.08 7.10
C ARG A 128 -5.21 19.60 6.88
N PRO A 129 -6.17 20.21 6.16
CA PRO A 129 -6.21 21.66 5.97
C PRO A 129 -6.18 22.45 7.29
N ALA A 130 -6.77 21.90 8.36
CA ALA A 130 -6.77 22.49 9.70
C ALA A 130 -5.35 22.68 10.28
N VAL A 131 -4.37 21.86 9.88
CA VAL A 131 -2.97 21.97 10.31
C VAL A 131 -2.14 22.74 9.29
N LEU A 132 -2.34 22.48 8.00
CA LEU A 132 -1.55 23.11 6.93
C LEU A 132 -1.86 24.60 6.75
N VAL A 133 -3.13 25.02 6.83
CA VAL A 133 -3.54 26.40 6.55
C VAL A 133 -2.97 27.40 7.56
N PRO A 134 -3.01 27.17 8.89
CA PRO A 134 -2.37 28.06 9.85
C PRO A 134 -0.86 28.22 9.63
N ILE A 135 -0.15 27.12 9.34
CA ILE A 135 1.29 27.15 9.09
C ILE A 135 1.60 27.92 7.80
N ALA A 136 0.84 27.68 6.73
CA ALA A 136 1.03 28.37 5.47
C ALA A 136 0.79 29.89 5.57
N ARG A 137 -0.13 30.32 6.45
CA ARG A 137 -0.38 31.75 6.73
C ARG A 137 0.80 32.46 7.40
N LEU A 138 1.71 31.74 8.05
CA LEU A 138 2.95 32.35 8.58
C LEU A 138 3.90 32.80 7.46
N PHE A 139 3.76 32.25 6.25
CA PHE A 139 4.64 32.53 5.12
C PHE A 139 3.97 33.41 4.02
N GLY A 140 2.73 33.84 4.22
CA GLY A 140 2.01 34.73 3.30
C GLY A 140 0.49 34.52 3.29
N ASP A 141 -0.24 35.35 2.54
CA ASP A 141 -1.70 35.26 2.43
C ASP A 141 -2.15 34.05 1.59
N VAL A 142 -2.75 33.06 2.25
CA VAL A 142 -3.32 31.88 1.60
C VAL A 142 -4.79 32.15 1.26
N LYS A 143 -5.09 32.36 -0.03
CA LYS A 143 -6.47 32.40 -0.53
C LYS A 143 -7.02 30.97 -0.58
N GLN A 144 -8.01 30.66 0.26
CA GLN A 144 -8.81 29.43 0.09
C GLN A 144 -9.63 29.56 -1.20
N ARG A 145 -9.52 28.57 -2.08
CA ARG A 145 -10.38 28.42 -3.26
C ARG A 145 -11.28 27.21 -3.06
#